data_AF-A0A978SGB0-F1
#
_entry.id   AF-A0A978SGB0-F1
#
_cell.length_a   1.000
_cell.length_b   1.000
_cell.length_c   1.000
_cell.angle_alpha   90.00
_cell.angle_beta   90.00
_cell.angle_gamma   90.00
#
_symmetry.space_group_name_H-M   'P 1'
#
loop_
_entity.id
_entity.type
_entity.pdbx_description
1 polymer ?
#
loop_
_entity_poly.entity_id
_entity_poly.type
_entity_poly.pdbx_seq_one_letter_code
_entity_poly.pdbx_strand_id
1 'polypeptide(L)' 'MHTYEVLVDVKEYSETATNHSRCGTTRYEIDAESTKLADGIARSQARSDHPQGVEYDVRVTRLLR' A
#
# COMPACT_ATOMS: atom_id res chain seq x y z
N MET A 1 11.72 12.78 -12.58
CA MET A 1 11.42 11.73 -11.59
C MET A 1 11.07 12.43 -10.30
N HIS A 2 9.94 12.07 -9.71
CA HIS A 2 9.34 12.71 -8.57
C HIS A 2 9.18 11.71 -7.44
N THR A 3 9.35 12.13 -6.19
CA THR A 3 9.11 11.28 -5.02
C THR A 3 7.71 11.55 -4.50
N TYR A 4 6.88 10.52 -4.45
CA TYR A 4 5.51 10.59 -3.94
C TYR A 4 5.38 9.91 -2.59
N GLU A 5 4.63 10.51 -1.68
CA GLU A 5 4.13 9.85 -0.48
C GLU A 5 2.86 9.07 -0.85
N VAL A 6 2.89 7.76 -0.62
CA VAL A 6 1.77 6.87 -0.89
C VAL A 6 1.41 6.11 0.39
N LEU A 7 0.16 6.23 0.82
CA LEU A 7 -0.38 5.45 1.92
C LEU A 7 -1.18 4.27 1.35
N VAL A 8 -0.93 3.07 1.86
CA VAL A 8 -1.67 1.87 1.48
C VAL A 8 -2.36 1.31 2.71
N ASP A 9 -3.69 1.32 2.69
CA ASP A 9 -4.50 0.63 3.70
C ASP A 9 -4.59 -0.84 3.30
N VAL A 10 -4.08 -1.71 4.16
CA VAL A 10 -4.03 -3.15 3.99
C VAL A 10 -5.01 -3.79 4.96
N LYS A 11 -5.86 -4.67 4.42
CA LYS A 11 -6.70 -5.55 5.23
C LYS A 11 -6.18 -6.97 5.09
N GLU A 12 -5.89 -7.59 6.22
CA GLU A 12 -5.42 -8.97 6.31
C GLU A 12 -6.34 -9.79 7.22
N TYR A 13 -6.44 -11.09 6.97
CA TYR A 13 -7.05 -12.02 7.94
C TYR A 13 -5.93 -12.82 8.59
N SER A 14 -5.90 -12.85 9.92
CA SER A 14 -5.04 -13.81 10.62
C SER A 14 -5.56 -15.22 10.39
N GLU A 15 -4.65 -16.18 10.25
CA GLU A 15 -4.93 -17.57 9.87
C GLU A 15 -6.20 -18.17 10.51
N THR A 16 -7.00 -18.80 9.64
CA THR A 16 -7.93 -19.93 9.86
C THR A 16 -8.41 -20.17 11.31
N ALA A 17 -9.33 -19.33 11.81
CA ALA A 17 -10.39 -19.69 12.78
C ALA A 17 -11.09 -18.46 13.37
N THR A 18 -10.50 -17.27 13.22
CA THR A 18 -11.02 -16.05 13.82
C THR A 18 -11.48 -15.07 12.74
N ASN A 19 -12.74 -14.63 12.79
CA ASN A 19 -13.30 -13.55 11.95
C ASN A 19 -12.64 -12.17 12.16
N HIS A 20 -11.45 -12.12 12.77
CA HIS A 20 -10.73 -10.91 13.07
C HIS A 20 -9.88 -10.50 11.86
N SER A 21 -10.39 -9.53 11.09
CA SER A 21 -9.57 -8.81 10.13
C SER A 21 -8.66 -7.82 10.87
N ARG A 22 -7.38 -7.79 10.52
CA ARG A 22 -6.46 -6.73 10.91
C ARG A 22 -6.42 -5.72 9.77
N CYS A 23 -6.66 -4.46 10.11
CA CYS A 23 -6.49 -3.35 9.17
C CYS A 23 -5.29 -2.52 9.63
N GLY A 24 -4.42 -2.15 8.71
CA GLY A 24 -3.27 -1.30 8.97
C GLY A 24 -2.96 -0.40 7.78
N THR A 25 -2.35 0.75 8.04
CA THR A 25 -1.89 1.66 6.99
C THR A 25 -0.37 1.61 6.93
N THR A 26 0.18 1.38 5.75
CA THR A 26 1.63 1.44 5.50
C THR A 26 1.94 2.65 4.62
N ARG A 27 3.01 3.40 4.97
CA ARG A 27 3.50 4.55 4.22
C ARG A 27 4.69 4.15 3.37
N TYR A 28 4.64 4.49 2.09
CA TYR A 28 5.72 4.31 1.11
C TYR A 28 6.14 5.66 0.53
N GLU A 29 7.44 5.80 0.29
CA GLU A 29 7.99 6.90 -0.51
C GLU A 29 8.42 6.29 -1.85
N ILE A 30 7.73 6.69 -2.93
CA ILE A 30 7.88 6.06 -4.24
C ILE A 30 8.38 7.08 -5.24
N ASP A 31 9.52 6.80 -5.85
CA ASP A 31 9.97 7.56 -6.99
C ASP A 31 9.27 7.09 -8.27
N ALA A 32 8.56 8.00 -8.93
CA ALA A 32 7.83 7.71 -10.16
C ALA A 32 7.76 8.93 -11.07
N GLU A 33 7.40 8.70 -12.33
CA GLU A 33 7.16 9.79 -13.30
C GLU A 33 5.75 10.36 -13.21
N SER A 34 4.82 9.64 -12.57
CA SER A 34 3.44 10.06 -12.38
C SER A 34 2.81 9.41 -11.16
N THR A 35 1.72 10.00 -10.68
CA THR A 35 0.92 9.44 -9.57
C THR A 35 0.36 8.06 -9.89
N LYS A 36 -0.02 7.80 -11.14
CA LYS A 36 -0.52 6.48 -11.59
C LYS A 36 0.56 5.40 -11.48
N LEU A 37 1.80 5.73 -11.81
CA LEU A 37 2.92 4.81 -11.63
C LEU A 37 3.27 4.62 -10.15
N ALA A 38 3.25 5.70 -9.36
CA ALA A 38 3.46 5.62 -7.92
C ALA A 38 2.43 4.71 -7.23
N ASP A 39 1.16 4.79 -7.64
CA ASP A 39 0.07 3.91 -7.18
C ASP A 39 0.37 2.44 -7.45
N GLY A 40 0.71 2.10 -8.70
CA GLY A 40 1.00 0.73 -9.10
C GLY A 40 2.21 0.13 -8.39
N ILE A 41 3.27 0.93 -8.20
CA ILE A 41 4.47 0.51 -7.48
C ILE A 41 4.15 0.29 -6.00
N ALA A 42 3.47 1.25 -5.34
CA ALA A 42 3.09 1.13 -3.93
C ALA A 42 2.19 -0.08 -3.67
N ARG A 43 1.23 -0.35 -4.57
CA ARG A 43 0.39 -1.55 -4.49
C ARG A 43 1.21 -2.84 -4.58
N SER A 44 2.16 -2.89 -5.49
CA SER A 44 3.00 -4.07 -5.71
C SER A 44 3.94 -4.32 -4.53
N GLN A 45 4.50 -3.25 -3.95
CA GLN A 45 5.29 -3.33 -2.73
C GLN A 45 4.44 -3.81 -1.56
N ALA A 46 3.27 -3.22 -1.35
CA ALA A 46 2.37 -3.61 -0.27
C ALA A 46 1.95 -5.08 -0.34
N ARG A 47 1.70 -5.63 -1.54
CA ARG A 47 1.41 -7.06 -1.73
C ARG A 47 2.59 -7.97 -1.37
N SER A 48 3.81 -7.49 -1.56
CA SER A 48 5.02 -8.24 -1.22
C SER A 48 5.28 -8.21 0.28
N ASP A 49 5.05 -7.06 0.92
CA ASP A 49 5.26 -6.86 2.35
C ASP A 49 4.16 -7.49 3.20
N HIS A 50 2.94 -7.60 2.66
CA HIS A 50 1.75 -8.14 3.32
C HIS A 50 1.14 -9.30 2.51
N PRO A 51 1.81 -10.45 2.38
CA PRO A 51 1.38 -11.52 1.47
C PRO A 51 0.03 -12.15 1.83
N GLN A 52 -0.47 -11.94 3.06
CA GLN A 52 -1.79 -12.39 3.52
C GLN A 52 -2.88 -11.30 3.37
N GLY A 53 -2.53 -10.14 2.80
CA GLY A 53 -3.47 -9.07 2.53
C GLY A 53 -4.49 -9.46 1.46
N VAL A 54 -5.75 -9.27 1.80
CA VAL A 54 -6.90 -9.51 0.92
C VAL A 54 -7.36 -8.25 0.20
N GLU A 55 -7.01 -7.08 0.72
CA GLU A 55 -7.39 -5.78 0.15
C GLU A 55 -6.24 -4.79 0.35
N TYR A 56 -6.03 -3.93 -0.66
CA TYR A 56 -4.98 -2.91 -0.71
C TYR A 56 -5.58 -1.64 -1.32
N ASP A 57 -6.01 -0.72 -0.49
CA ASP A 57 -6.48 0.59 -0.94
C ASP A 57 -5.33 1.59 -0.94
N VAL A 58 -5.09 2.22 -2.09
CA VAL A 58 -3.88 3.02 -2.33
C VAL A 58 -4.26 4.49 -2.47
N ARG A 59 -3.55 5.34 -1.74
CA ARG A 59 -3.75 6.79 -1.75
C ARG A 59 -2.43 7.50 -1.93
N VAL A 60 -2.22 8.10 -3.10
CA VAL A 60 -1.11 9.03 -3.33
C VAL A 60 -1.48 10.36 -2.66
N THR A 61 -0.78 10.73 -1.59
CA THR A 61 -1.19 11.83 -0.72
C THR A 61 -0.46 13.12 -1.01
N ARG A 62 0.86 13.05 -1.29
CA ARG A 62 1.71 14.24 -1.48
C ARG A 62 2.82 13.98 -2.48
N LEU A 63 3.20 15.02 -3.23
CA LEU A 63 4.48 15.09 -3.93
C LEU A 63 5.51 15.61 -2.91
N LEU A 64 6.52 14.80 -2.60
CA LEU A 64 7.58 15.15 -1.67
C LEU A 64 8.72 15.92 -2.35
N ARG A 65 9.12 15.49 -3.56
CA ARG A 65 10.26 16.03 -4.32
C ARG A 65 10.05 15.94 -5.82
#